data_AF-A0A1Q3BBL0-F1
#
_entry.id   AF-A0A1Q3BBL0-F1
#
_cell.length_a   1.000
_cell.length_b   1.000
_cell.length_c   1.000
_cell.angle_alpha   90.00
_cell.angle_beta   90.00
_cell.angle_gamma   90.00
#
_symmetry.space_group_name_H-M   'P 1'
#
loop_
_entity.id
_entity.type
_entity.pdbx_description
1 polymer ?
#
loop_
_entity_poly.entity_id
_entity_poly.type
_entity_poly.pdbx_seq_one_letter_code
_entity_poly.pdbx_strand_id
1 'polypeptide(L)'
;TIKLTQNNFLLWETQILSLIESQDLLGFINGQTPAPAREIQGTNEQQITNPDYIVWRKTDRLVKAWITGTLSEEVLGHAVGTETSHNLWTVLTKAFSQTSEAREFELHSKMQFHLKTDTMSIADYL
;
A
#
# COMPACT_ATOMS: atom_id res chain seq x y z
N THR A 1 -14.95 1.87 0.78
CA THR A 1 -13.51 1.83 0.45
C THR A 1 -13.24 0.56 -0.33
N ILE A 2 -12.42 0.62 -1.38
CA ILE A 2 -12.00 -0.52 -2.19
C ILE A 2 -11.15 -1.43 -1.31
N LYS A 3 -11.40 -2.74 -1.35
CA LYS A 3 -10.53 -3.72 -0.70
C LYS A 3 -9.42 -4.14 -1.65
N LEU A 4 -8.18 -4.22 -1.18
CA LEU A 4 -7.08 -4.77 -1.95
C LEU A 4 -7.36 -6.24 -2.26
N THR A 5 -7.23 -6.58 -3.53
CA THR A 5 -7.26 -7.94 -4.08
C THR A 5 -5.99 -8.12 -4.93
N GLN A 6 -5.76 -9.31 -5.45
CA GLN A 6 -4.59 -9.55 -6.31
C GLN A 6 -4.57 -8.71 -7.62
N ASN A 7 -5.71 -8.11 -7.99
CA ASN A 7 -5.93 -7.58 -9.34
C ASN A 7 -6.22 -6.08 -9.40
N ASN A 8 -6.24 -5.38 -8.26
CA ASN A 8 -6.65 -3.97 -8.20
C ASN A 8 -5.67 -3.08 -7.45
N PHE A 9 -4.39 -3.48 -7.39
CA PHE A 9 -3.38 -2.79 -6.59
C PHE A 9 -3.30 -1.31 -6.92
N LEU A 10 -3.23 -0.91 -8.20
CA LEU A 10 -3.10 0.50 -8.58
C LEU A 10 -4.30 1.36 -8.16
N LEU A 11 -5.52 0.84 -8.29
CA LEU A 11 -6.73 1.55 -7.83
C LEU A 11 -6.79 1.63 -6.31
N TRP A 12 -6.44 0.54 -5.63
CA TRP A 12 -6.39 0.49 -4.17
C TRP A 12 -5.32 1.44 -3.62
N GLU A 13 -4.12 1.42 -4.21
CA GLU A 13 -2.97 2.25 -3.86
C GLU A 13 -3.33 3.73 -3.99
N THR A 14 -3.96 4.12 -5.11
CA THR A 14 -4.42 5.50 -5.32
C THR A 14 -5.37 5.96 -4.20
N GLN A 15 -6.33 5.11 -3.81
CA GLN A 15 -7.30 5.45 -2.77
C GLN A 15 -6.68 5.53 -1.37
N ILE A 16 -5.83 4.56 -1.01
CA ILE A 16 -5.23 4.52 0.33
C ILE A 16 -4.17 5.62 0.50
N LEU A 17 -3.41 5.94 -0.55
CA LEU A 17 -2.50 7.09 -0.56
C LEU A 17 -3.28 8.38 -0.36
N SER A 18 -4.37 8.59 -1.09
CA SER A 18 -5.22 9.79 -0.92
C SER A 18 -5.70 9.96 0.52
N LEU A 19 -6.08 8.86 1.19
CA LEU A 19 -6.48 8.90 2.60
C LEU A 19 -5.31 9.29 3.51
N ILE A 20 -4.16 8.64 3.35
CA ILE A 20 -2.96 8.87 4.19
C ILE A 20 -2.41 10.28 3.99
N GLU A 21 -2.36 10.77 2.75
CA GLU A 21 -1.93 12.12 2.39
C GLU A 21 -2.86 13.19 2.95
N SER A 22 -4.19 12.95 2.98
CA SER A 22 -5.15 13.89 3.57
C SER A 22 -4.92 14.15 5.07
N GLN A 23 -4.14 13.29 5.74
CA GLN A 23 -3.82 13.38 7.16
C GLN A 23 -2.35 13.74 7.40
N ASP A 24 -1.58 14.03 6.34
CA ASP A 24 -0.13 14.30 6.39
C ASP A 24 0.69 13.16 7.02
N LEU A 25 0.26 11.91 6.76
CA LEU A 25 0.88 10.71 7.36
C LEU A 25 1.72 9.89 6.36
N LEU A 26 1.99 10.43 5.17
CA LEU A 26 2.72 9.71 4.11
C LEU A 26 4.12 9.26 4.55
N GLY A 27 4.75 10.04 5.44
CA GLY A 27 6.07 9.73 6.01
C GLY A 27 6.16 8.38 6.73
N PHE A 28 5.03 7.86 7.25
CA PHE A 28 4.98 6.57 7.94
C PHE A 28 5.06 5.36 6.99
N ILE A 29 4.64 5.51 5.74
CA ILE A 29 4.66 4.41 4.77
C ILE A 29 5.86 4.47 3.82
N ASN A 30 6.44 5.65 3.58
CA ASN A 30 7.62 5.81 2.72
C ASN A 30 8.96 5.82 3.49
N GLY A 31 8.91 5.80 4.83
CA GLY A 31 10.09 5.75 5.70
C GLY A 31 10.70 7.10 6.06
N GLN A 32 10.10 8.22 5.65
CA GLN A 32 10.55 9.57 6.01
C GLN A 32 10.31 9.90 7.49
N THR A 33 9.41 9.18 8.17
CA THR A 33 9.14 9.33 9.61
C THR A 33 9.63 8.09 10.37
N PRO A 34 10.95 7.94 10.59
CA PRO A 34 11.51 6.78 11.29
C PRO A 34 11.09 6.75 12.76
N ALA A 35 11.06 5.54 13.34
CA ALA A 35 10.74 5.36 14.74
C ALA A 35 11.80 6.04 15.64
N PRO A 36 11.40 6.88 16.61
CA PRO A 36 12.30 7.39 17.64
C PRO A 36 12.85 6.24 18.50
N ALA A 37 13.94 6.52 19.23
CA ALA A 37 14.45 5.58 20.23
C ALA A 37 13.35 5.21 21.23
N ARG A 38 13.20 3.92 21.53
CA ARG A 38 12.13 3.42 22.44
C ARG A 38 12.30 3.95 23.87
N GLU A 39 13.55 4.12 24.28
CA GLU A 39 13.93 4.54 25.61
C GLU A 39 14.96 5.66 25.52
N ILE A 40 14.92 6.56 26.50
CA ILE A 40 15.83 7.70 26.67
C ILE A 40 16.32 7.73 28.11
N GLN A 41 17.46 8.37 28.38
CA GLN A 41 17.90 8.61 29.74
C GLN A 41 17.05 9.71 30.38
N GLY A 42 16.43 9.37 31.51
CA GLY A 42 15.74 10.31 32.38
C GLY A 42 16.71 11.08 33.30
N THR A 43 16.17 12.01 34.06
CA THR A 43 16.91 12.96 34.91
C THR A 43 17.79 12.29 35.99
N ASN A 44 17.51 11.03 36.33
CA ASN A 44 18.22 10.24 37.35
C ASN A 44 19.04 9.09 36.74
N GLU A 45 19.49 9.20 35.50
CA GLU A 45 20.19 8.14 34.73
C GLU A 45 19.37 6.85 34.50
N GLN A 46 18.09 6.87 34.88
CA GLN A 46 17.15 5.77 34.64
C GLN A 46 16.71 5.74 33.18
N GLN A 47 16.63 4.56 32.58
CA GLN A 47 16.00 4.41 31.27
C GLN A 47 14.49 4.55 31.41
N ILE A 48 13.93 5.53 30.71
CA ILE A 48 12.49 5.80 30.65
C ILE A 48 12.01 5.63 29.22
N THR A 49 10.75 5.20 29.04
CA THR A 49 10.14 5.12 27.71
C THR A 49 10.06 6.52 27.09
N ASN A 50 10.51 6.64 25.85
CA ASN A 50 10.45 7.89 25.12
C ASN A 50 8.99 8.28 24.81
N PRO A 51 8.51 9.45 25.27
CA PRO A 51 7.18 9.94 24.92
C PRO A 51 6.96 10.07 23.40
N ASP A 52 7.98 10.47 22.65
CA ASP A 52 7.91 10.62 21.20
C ASP A 52 7.73 9.27 20.52
N TYR A 53 8.36 8.21 21.04
CA TYR A 53 8.14 6.85 20.56
C TYR A 53 6.69 6.40 20.80
N ILE A 54 6.08 6.78 21.93
CA ILE A 54 4.68 6.45 22.21
C ILE A 54 3.74 7.14 21.21
N VAL A 55 3.97 8.42 20.94
CA VAL A 55 3.18 9.21 19.98
C VAL A 55 3.35 8.67 18.56
N TRP A 56 4.60 8.45 18.14
CA TRP A 56 4.93 7.84 16.86
C TRP A 56 4.25 6.48 16.71
N ARG A 57 4.36 5.60 17.73
CA ARG A 57 3.78 4.26 17.72
C ARG A 57 2.26 4.31 17.58
N LYS A 58 1.57 5.21 18.28
CA LYS A 58 0.11 5.34 18.15
C LYS A 58 -0.29 5.66 16.70
N THR A 59 0.44 6.57 16.08
CA THR A 59 0.20 7.01 14.70
C THR A 59 0.53 5.91 13.69
N ASP A 60 1.68 5.24 13.83
CA ASP A 60 2.07 4.08 13.02
C ASP A 60 1.02 2.96 13.08
N ARG A 61 0.49 2.67 14.28
CA ARG A 61 -0.57 1.66 14.45
C ARG A 61 -1.88 2.07 13.80
N LEU A 62 -2.22 3.36 13.83
CA LEU A 62 -3.42 3.88 13.16
C LEU A 62 -3.30 3.71 11.64
N VAL A 63 -2.19 4.14 11.05
CA VAL A 63 -1.93 3.97 9.60
C VAL A 63 -1.96 2.49 9.22
N LYS A 64 -1.30 1.64 10.00
CA LYS A 64 -1.32 0.20 9.79
C LYS A 64 -2.75 -0.36 9.86
N ALA A 65 -3.56 0.07 10.83
CA ALA A 65 -4.95 -0.36 10.97
C ALA A 65 -5.82 0.06 9.77
N TRP A 66 -5.61 1.25 9.22
CA TRP A 66 -6.29 1.66 7.98
C TRP A 66 -5.92 0.75 6.82
N ILE A 67 -4.63 0.51 6.59
CA ILE A 67 -4.16 -0.37 5.50
C ILE A 67 -4.77 -1.77 5.69
N THR A 68 -4.62 -2.37 6.87
CA THR A 68 -5.19 -3.70 7.18
C THR A 68 -6.71 -3.74 7.02
N GLY A 69 -7.43 -2.70 7.41
CA GLY A 69 -8.89 -2.61 7.27
C GLY A 69 -9.37 -2.56 5.81
N THR A 70 -8.47 -2.24 4.87
CA THR A 70 -8.73 -2.27 3.43
C THR A 70 -8.26 -3.55 2.74
N LEU A 71 -7.76 -4.56 3.47
CA LEU A 71 -7.36 -5.82 2.86
C LEU A 71 -8.57 -6.75 2.69
N SER A 72 -8.62 -7.49 1.57
CA SER A 72 -9.49 -8.64 1.44
C SER A 72 -8.93 -9.85 2.18
N GLU A 73 -9.77 -10.85 2.45
CA GLU A 73 -9.37 -12.07 3.17
C GLU A 73 -8.24 -12.83 2.46
N GLU A 74 -8.25 -12.87 1.12
CA GLU A 74 -7.23 -13.53 0.29
C GLU A 74 -5.84 -12.90 0.42
N VAL A 75 -5.73 -11.61 0.73
CA VAL A 75 -4.43 -10.92 0.87
C VAL A 75 -4.07 -10.60 2.32
N LEU A 76 -4.99 -10.77 3.27
CA LEU A 76 -4.80 -10.43 4.68
C LEU A 76 -3.60 -11.15 5.30
N GLY A 77 -3.25 -12.34 4.81
CA GLY A 77 -2.06 -13.10 5.22
C GLY A 77 -0.76 -12.31 5.13
N HIS A 78 -0.64 -11.37 4.18
CA HIS A 78 0.53 -10.50 4.03
C HIS A 78 0.72 -9.53 5.20
N ALA A 79 -0.35 -9.25 5.97
CA ALA A 79 -0.27 -8.37 7.12
C ALA A 79 0.28 -9.06 8.38
N VAL A 80 0.27 -10.39 8.42
CA VAL A 80 0.74 -11.18 9.57
C VAL A 80 2.25 -10.98 9.74
N GLY A 81 2.69 -10.74 10.98
CA GLY A 81 4.11 -10.59 11.31
C GLY A 81 4.74 -9.25 10.89
N THR A 82 4.01 -8.36 10.21
CA THR A 82 4.53 -7.02 9.90
C THR A 82 4.58 -6.16 11.17
N GLU A 83 5.72 -5.53 11.46
CA GLU A 83 5.83 -4.74 12.68
C GLU A 83 5.24 -3.35 12.53
N THR A 84 5.55 -2.64 11.44
CA THR A 84 5.18 -1.23 11.23
C THR A 84 4.27 -1.07 10.01
N SER A 85 3.66 0.11 9.86
CA SER A 85 2.93 0.49 8.64
C SER A 85 3.83 0.48 7.40
N HIS A 86 5.06 0.98 7.51
CA HIS A 86 6.08 0.90 6.46
C HIS A 86 6.38 -0.53 6.00
N ASN A 87 6.58 -1.46 6.95
CA ASN A 87 6.86 -2.85 6.62
C ASN A 87 5.66 -3.49 5.89
N LEU A 88 4.44 -3.23 6.37
CA LEU A 88 3.23 -3.69 5.72
C LEU A 88 3.10 -3.14 4.29
N TRP A 89 3.29 -1.83 4.14
CA TRP A 89 3.26 -1.15 2.85
C TRP A 89 4.24 -1.79 1.86
N THR A 90 5.49 -1.95 2.27
CA THR A 90 6.56 -2.54 1.44
C THR A 90 6.22 -3.97 1.00
N VAL A 91 5.68 -4.80 1.91
CA VAL A 91 5.28 -6.18 1.58
C VAL A 91 4.17 -6.18 0.52
N LEU A 92 3.14 -5.34 0.67
CA LEU A 92 2.03 -5.26 -0.27
C LEU A 92 2.48 -4.72 -1.63
N THR A 93 3.24 -3.63 -1.67
CA THR A 93 3.78 -3.06 -2.91
C THR A 93 4.64 -4.07 -3.65
N LYS A 94 5.54 -4.79 -2.94
CA LYS A 94 6.37 -5.82 -3.56
C LYS A 94 5.56 -6.99 -4.11
N ALA A 95 4.49 -7.39 -3.44
CA ALA A 95 3.66 -8.52 -3.85
C ALA A 95 2.77 -8.22 -5.06
N PHE A 96 2.26 -6.99 -5.18
CA PHE A 96 1.16 -6.70 -6.11
C PHE A 96 1.44 -5.62 -7.18
N SER A 97 2.50 -4.80 -7.06
CA SER A 97 2.81 -3.74 -8.06
C SER A 97 3.06 -4.30 -9.46
N GLN A 98 4.06 -5.17 -9.61
CA GLN A 98 4.47 -5.71 -10.91
C GLN A 98 3.36 -6.53 -11.59
N THR A 99 2.64 -7.34 -10.82
CA THR A 99 1.55 -8.18 -11.34
C THR A 99 0.38 -7.33 -11.83
N SER A 100 0.04 -6.25 -11.12
CA SER A 100 -1.05 -5.36 -11.50
C SER A 100 -0.72 -4.58 -12.77
N GLU A 101 0.49 -4.02 -12.87
CA GLU A 101 0.94 -3.27 -14.05
C GLU A 101 1.00 -4.16 -15.30
N ALA A 102 1.61 -5.35 -15.20
CA ALA A 102 1.71 -6.29 -16.31
C ALA A 102 0.32 -6.72 -16.82
N ARG A 103 -0.63 -6.94 -15.90
CA ARG A 103 -1.99 -7.36 -16.25
C ARG A 103 -2.80 -6.24 -16.89
N GLU A 104 -2.68 -5.01 -16.40
CA GLU A 104 -3.29 -3.84 -17.03
C GLU A 104 -2.78 -3.66 -18.46
N PHE A 105 -1.46 -3.79 -18.66
CA PHE A 105 -0.85 -3.73 -19.98
C PHE A 105 -1.35 -4.85 -20.92
N GLU A 106 -1.46 -6.09 -20.41
CA GLU A 106 -2.00 -7.21 -21.18
C GLU A 106 -3.45 -6.99 -21.60
N LEU A 107 -4.29 -6.49 -20.70
CA LEU A 107 -5.69 -6.17 -20.96
C LEU A 107 -5.81 -5.07 -22.03
N HIS A 108 -5.03 -4.00 -21.92
CA HIS A 108 -4.98 -2.93 -22.93
C HIS A 108 -4.54 -3.47 -24.29
N SER A 109 -3.51 -4.32 -24.31
CA SER A 109 -2.99 -4.94 -25.54
C SER A 109 -4.05 -5.82 -26.20
N LYS A 110 -4.78 -6.63 -25.42
CA LYS A 110 -5.89 -7.46 -25.92
C LYS A 110 -7.02 -6.60 -26.49
N MET A 111 -7.44 -5.53 -25.81
CA MET A 111 -8.48 -4.64 -26.33
C MET A 111 -8.06 -3.98 -27.65
N GLN A 112 -6.82 -3.47 -27.73
CA GLN A 112 -6.29 -2.90 -28.96
C GLN A 112 -6.20 -3.92 -30.10
N PHE A 113 -5.80 -5.15 -29.79
CA PHE A 113 -5.78 -6.23 -30.75
C PHE A 113 -7.19 -6.50 -31.28
N HIS A 114 -8.17 -6.74 -30.40
CA HIS A 114 -9.56 -7.00 -30.79
C HIS A 114 -10.15 -5.87 -31.65
N LEU A 115 -9.90 -4.61 -31.29
CA LEU A 115 -10.34 -3.46 -32.09
C LEU A 115 -9.72 -3.45 -33.49
N LYS A 116 -8.43 -3.78 -33.60
CA LYS A 116 -7.73 -3.88 -34.90
C LYS A 116 -8.27 -5.03 -35.75
N THR A 117 -8.49 -6.20 -35.16
CA THR A 117 -9.00 -7.37 -35.88
C THR A 117 -10.43 -7.15 -36.38
N ASP A 118 -11.27 -6.45 -35.61
CA ASP A 118 -12.64 -6.11 -36.01
C ASP A 118 -12.63 -5.08 -37.18
N THR A 119 -11.74 -4.07 -37.12
CA THR A 119 -11.56 -3.15 -38.26
C THR A 119 -11.00 -3.82 -39.52
N MET A 120 -10.10 -4.79 -39.39
CA MET A 120 -9.60 -5.56 -40.54
C MET A 120 -10.69 -6.48 -41.10
N SER A 121 -11.47 -7.14 -40.24
CA SER A 121 -12.59 -7.98 -40.65
C SER A 121 -13.68 -7.18 -41.39
N ILE A 122 -13.88 -5.90 -41.09
CA ILE A 122 -14.83 -5.06 -41.83
C ILE A 122 -14.22 -4.62 -43.18
N ALA A 123 -12.93 -4.30 -43.21
CA ALA A 123 -12.23 -3.90 -44.43
C ALA A 123 -12.11 -5.04 -45.46
N ASP A 124 -12.01 -6.30 -45.00
CA ASP A 124 -11.97 -7.48 -45.87
C ASP A 124 -13.33 -7.84 -46.51
N TYR A 125 -14.42 -7.16 -46.11
CA TYR A 125 -15.78 -7.35 -46.64
C TYR A 125 -16.27 -6.20 -47.55
N LEU A 126 -15.44 -5.18 -47.81
CA LEU A 126 -15.73 -4.07 -48.73
C LEU A 126 -14.95 -4.23 -50.05
#